data_AF-A0A7X7T7R3-F1
#
_entry.id   AF-A0A7X7T7R3-F1
#
_cell.length_a   1.000
_cell.length_b   1.000
_cell.length_c   1.000
_cell.angle_alpha   90.00
_cell.angle_beta   90.00
_cell.angle_gamma   90.00
#
_symmetry.space_group_name_H-M   'P 1'
#
loop_
_entity.id
_entity.type
_entity.pdbx_description
1 polymer ?
#
loop_
_entity_poly.entity_id
_entity_poly.type
_entity_poly.pdbx_seq_one_letter_code
_entity_poly.pdbx_strand_id
1 'polypeptide(L)'
;MRLQRANGRAGPRGGGALASFSAAEVRAPVVRQHRFFAYWTGDLGPLRETLELKPVESGDNVVLYEPYDEGVLYPGDVEGVALTCPVQTYLDLRASPARGEEAAAAIFDRCLKGAYER
;
A
#
# COMPACT_ATOMS: atom_id res chain seq x y z
N MET A 1 2.61 12.75 -6.36
CA MET A 1 2.79 13.33 -5.00
C MET A 1 1.58 14.21 -4.61
N ARG A 2 0.36 13.65 -4.50
CA ARG A 2 -0.86 14.37 -4.05
C ARG A 2 -1.60 13.69 -2.88
N LEU A 3 -1.41 12.38 -2.67
CA LEU A 3 -1.94 11.64 -1.52
C LEU A 3 -1.21 11.91 -0.19
N GLN A 4 0.06 12.32 -0.22
CA GLN A 4 0.83 12.63 1.00
C GLN A 4 0.24 13.79 1.81
N ARG A 5 -0.51 14.71 1.19
CA ARG A 5 -1.18 15.80 1.93
C ARG A 5 -2.49 15.38 2.59
N ALA A 6 -3.09 14.26 2.17
CA ALA A 6 -4.31 13.74 2.79
C ALA A 6 -4.01 12.94 4.08
N ASN A 7 -2.76 12.52 4.30
CA ASN A 7 -2.38 11.65 5.40
C ASN A 7 -1.88 12.39 6.66
N GLY A 8 -2.15 13.69 6.76
CA GLY A 8 -1.77 14.50 7.91
C GLY A 8 -2.68 14.25 9.10
N ARG A 9 -2.30 13.29 9.96
CA ARG A 9 -2.94 12.86 11.20
C ARG A 9 -4.20 12.02 10.99
N ALA A 10 -4.12 10.74 11.40
CA ALA A 10 -5.27 9.91 11.71
C ALA A 10 -6.11 10.59 12.81
N GLY A 11 -6.99 11.48 12.37
CA GLY A 11 -8.18 11.90 13.09
C GLY A 11 -9.37 11.04 12.66
N PRO A 12 -10.56 11.25 13.25
CA PRO A 12 -11.72 10.36 13.13
C PRO A 12 -12.41 10.38 11.74
N ARG A 13 -11.69 10.66 10.66
CA ARG A 13 -12.19 10.83 9.27
C ARG A 13 -11.67 9.79 8.27
N GLY A 14 -11.06 8.71 8.76
CA GLY A 14 -10.47 7.67 7.91
C GLY A 14 -8.97 7.86 7.70
N GLY A 15 -8.29 6.77 7.40
CA GLY A 15 -6.84 6.71 7.21
C GLY A 15 -6.46 5.69 6.16
N GLY A 16 -5.31 5.90 5.51
CA GLY A 16 -4.84 5.03 4.45
C GLY A 16 -3.34 4.80 4.49
N ALA A 17 -2.94 3.65 3.95
CA ALA A 17 -1.55 3.24 3.85
C ALA A 17 -1.26 2.75 2.44
N LEU A 18 -0.09 3.10 1.89
CA LEU A 18 0.37 2.49 0.64
C LEU A 18 0.46 0.97 0.84
N ALA A 19 0.03 0.21 -0.16
CA ALA A 19 -0.08 -1.25 -0.11
C ALA A 19 0.62 -1.89 -1.30
N SER A 20 0.75 -3.21 -1.29
CA SER A 20 1.23 -3.99 -2.44
C SER A 20 2.46 -3.36 -3.13
N PHE A 21 2.45 -3.20 -4.46
CA PHE A 21 3.54 -2.60 -5.22
C PHE A 21 3.89 -1.16 -4.81
N SER A 22 2.94 -0.35 -4.35
CA SER A 22 3.24 1.01 -3.91
C SER A 22 4.00 1.05 -2.58
N ALA A 23 3.70 0.13 -1.66
CA ALA A 23 4.53 -0.06 -0.47
C ALA A 23 5.91 -0.64 -0.83
N ALA A 24 5.92 -1.59 -1.78
CA ALA A 24 7.15 -2.23 -2.24
C ALA A 24 8.11 -1.24 -2.91
N GLU A 25 7.61 -0.27 -3.66
CA GLU A 25 8.42 0.77 -4.29
C GLU A 25 9.18 1.61 -3.25
N VAL A 26 8.58 1.88 -2.09
CA VAL A 26 9.24 2.60 -1.00
C VAL A 26 10.26 1.72 -0.28
N ARG A 27 9.95 0.43 -0.04
CA ARG A 27 10.79 -0.48 0.75
C ARG A 27 11.94 -1.12 -0.05
N ALA A 28 11.64 -1.54 -1.28
CA ALA A 28 12.51 -2.34 -2.14
C ALA A 28 12.14 -2.15 -3.64
N PRO A 29 12.56 -1.04 -4.28
CA PRO A 29 12.15 -0.67 -5.64
C PRO A 29 12.83 -1.54 -6.73
N VAL A 30 12.47 -2.82 -6.78
CA VAL A 30 12.96 -3.78 -7.79
C VAL A 30 12.04 -3.88 -9.01
N VAL A 31 10.75 -3.70 -8.79
CA VAL A 31 9.71 -3.77 -9.82
C VAL A 31 9.05 -2.41 -9.93
N ARG A 32 9.06 -1.84 -11.14
CA ARG A 32 8.28 -0.63 -11.44
C ARG A 32 6.87 -1.01 -11.85
N GLN A 33 5.88 -0.28 -11.35
CA GLN A 33 4.47 -0.41 -11.74
C GLN A 33 3.88 0.98 -11.98
N HIS A 34 2.94 1.07 -12.92
CA HIS A 34 2.25 2.32 -13.25
C HIS A 34 0.96 2.52 -12.45
N ARG A 35 0.57 1.52 -11.66
CA ARG A 35 -0.63 1.53 -10.83
C ARG A 35 -0.29 1.88 -9.39
N PHE A 36 -1.18 2.65 -8.77
CA PHE A 36 -1.10 3.03 -7.37
C PHE A 36 -1.97 2.09 -6.53
N PHE A 37 -1.46 1.62 -5.39
CA PHE A 37 -2.13 0.68 -4.50
C PHE A 37 -2.14 1.23 -3.07
N ALA A 38 -3.32 1.25 -2.44
CA ALA A 38 -3.43 1.62 -1.04
C ALA A 38 -4.57 0.89 -0.34
N TYR A 39 -4.41 0.65 0.95
CA TYR A 39 -5.54 0.40 1.84
C TYR A 39 -6.16 1.73 2.27
N TRP A 40 -7.48 1.75 2.37
CA TRP A 40 -8.23 2.91 2.83
C TRP A 40 -9.35 2.47 3.77
N THR A 41 -9.50 3.19 4.88
CA THR A 41 -10.64 3.07 5.80
C THR A 41 -11.37 4.39 5.88
N GLY A 42 -12.69 4.34 5.98
CA GLY A 42 -13.55 5.52 6.07
C GLY A 42 -14.17 5.94 4.74
N ASP A 43 -14.72 7.16 4.72
CA ASP A 43 -15.51 7.64 3.59
C ASP A 43 -14.63 7.89 2.34
N LEU A 44 -14.98 7.21 1.25
CA LEU A 44 -14.33 7.39 -0.05
C LEU A 44 -14.79 8.66 -0.77
N GLY A 45 -15.92 9.26 -0.40
CA GLY A 45 -16.48 10.45 -1.06
C GLY A 45 -15.48 11.60 -1.18
N PRO A 46 -14.95 12.12 -0.06
CA PRO A 46 -13.97 13.20 -0.08
C PRO A 46 -12.70 12.85 -0.85
N LEU A 47 -12.22 11.60 -0.74
CA LEU A 47 -11.04 11.13 -1.45
C LEU A 47 -11.28 11.09 -2.97
N ARG A 48 -12.43 10.56 -3.39
CA ARG A 48 -12.84 10.49 -4.79
C ARG A 48 -13.00 11.87 -5.40
N GLU A 49 -13.57 12.82 -4.66
CA GLU A 49 -13.73 14.20 -5.12
C GLU A 49 -12.37 14.90 -5.24
N THR A 50 -11.54 14.83 -4.20
CA THR A 50 -10.23 15.51 -4.16
C THR A 50 -9.25 14.99 -5.22
N LEU A 51 -9.29 13.69 -5.49
CA LEU A 51 -8.39 13.02 -6.45
C LEU A 51 -9.05 12.73 -7.79
N GLU A 52 -10.30 13.18 -7.99
CA GLU A 52 -11.10 12.94 -9.20
C GLU A 52 -11.16 11.46 -9.59
N LEU A 53 -11.27 10.56 -8.60
CA LEU A 53 -11.27 9.11 -8.83
C LEU A 53 -12.59 8.67 -9.46
N LYS A 54 -12.47 7.89 -10.52
CA LYS A 54 -13.58 7.24 -11.20
C LYS A 54 -13.49 5.72 -11.02
N PRO A 55 -14.56 5.04 -10.55
CA PRO A 55 -14.60 3.58 -10.54
C PRO A 55 -14.60 3.07 -11.99
N VAL A 56 -13.79 2.05 -12.25
CA VAL A 56 -13.64 1.40 -13.55
C VAL A 56 -13.60 -0.12 -13.36
N GLU A 57 -14.09 -0.86 -14.34
CA GLU A 57 -14.04 -2.34 -14.34
C GLU A 57 -12.73 -2.88 -14.92
N SER A 58 -12.00 -2.06 -15.69
CA SER A 58 -10.71 -2.42 -16.29
C SER A 58 -9.87 -1.17 -16.58
N GLY A 59 -8.55 -1.34 -16.69
CA GLY A 59 -7.62 -0.23 -16.98
C GLY A 59 -7.43 0.71 -15.78
N ASP A 60 -7.55 0.20 -14.56
CA ASP A 60 -7.32 0.92 -13.32
C ASP A 60 -5.89 1.48 -13.24
N ASN A 61 -5.77 2.73 -12.78
CA ASN A 61 -4.50 3.35 -12.41
C ASN A 61 -4.36 3.53 -10.88
N VAL A 62 -5.46 3.37 -10.15
CA VAL A 62 -5.55 3.45 -8.70
C VAL A 62 -6.39 2.28 -8.21
N VAL A 63 -5.83 1.49 -7.31
CA VAL A 63 -6.51 0.38 -6.62
C VAL A 63 -6.57 0.73 -5.13
N LEU A 64 -7.80 0.83 -4.62
CA LEU A 64 -8.06 1.03 -3.20
C LEU A 64 -8.64 -0.26 -2.64
N TYR A 65 -8.01 -0.78 -1.60
CA TYR A 65 -8.48 -1.94 -0.85
C TYR A 65 -9.20 -1.48 0.41
N GLU A 66 -10.40 -1.99 0.61
CA GLU A 66 -11.02 -1.96 1.94
C GLU A 66 -10.40 -3.08 2.77
N PRO A 67 -9.69 -2.77 3.87
CA PRO A 67 -9.03 -3.79 4.66
C PRO A 67 -10.05 -4.63 5.43
N TYR A 68 -9.76 -5.92 5.61
CA TYR A 68 -10.57 -6.82 6.43
C TYR A 68 -10.59 -6.40 7.90
N ASP A 69 -9.45 -5.91 8.40
CA ASP A 69 -9.26 -5.41 9.75
C ASP A 69 -8.25 -4.24 9.78
N GLU A 70 -8.28 -3.45 10.86
CA GLU A 70 -7.40 -2.28 11.03
C GLU A 70 -5.92 -2.64 11.22
N GLY A 71 -5.59 -3.90 11.51
CA GLY A 71 -4.22 -4.37 11.69
C GLY A 71 -3.34 -4.21 10.44
N VAL A 72 -3.96 -4.18 9.26
CA VAL A 72 -3.30 -3.86 7.97
C VAL A 72 -2.73 -2.43 7.96
N LEU A 73 -3.35 -1.52 8.73
CA LEU A 73 -2.91 -0.13 8.88
C LEU A 73 -1.97 0.09 10.08
N TYR A 74 -1.66 -0.97 10.85
CA TYR A 74 -0.70 -0.90 11.95
C TYR A 74 0.70 -0.55 11.39
N PRO A 75 1.51 0.27 12.09
CA PRO A 75 2.54 1.07 11.45
C PRO A 75 3.59 0.24 10.71
N GLY A 76 3.65 0.50 9.41
CA GLY A 76 4.86 0.37 8.61
C GLY A 76 5.40 1.75 8.23
N ASP A 77 5.38 2.74 9.13
CA ASP A 77 5.87 4.09 8.82
C ASP A 77 7.34 4.05 8.38
N VAL A 78 7.61 4.57 7.19
CA VAL A 78 8.96 4.82 6.69
C VAL A 78 9.04 6.32 6.40
N GLU A 79 9.82 7.04 7.21
CA GLU A 79 10.12 8.47 7.00
C GLU A 79 8.87 9.36 6.84
N GLY A 80 7.78 9.06 7.56
CA GLY A 80 6.53 9.84 7.51
C GLY A 80 5.61 9.45 6.36
N VAL A 81 5.91 8.36 5.64
CA VAL A 81 5.00 7.75 4.68
C VAL A 81 4.23 6.64 5.38
N ALA A 82 2.90 6.72 5.37
CA ALA A 82 2.09 5.59 5.84
C ALA A 82 2.04 4.52 4.75
N LEU A 83 2.60 3.34 5.05
CA LEU A 83 2.52 2.16 4.21
C LEU A 83 2.37 0.90 5.07
N THR A 84 1.92 -0.19 4.45
CA THR A 84 1.76 -1.47 5.13
C THR A 84 3.09 -2.01 5.65
N CYS A 85 3.05 -2.78 6.74
CA CYS A 85 4.23 -3.43 7.29
C CYS A 85 4.84 -4.42 6.29
N PRO A 86 6.14 -4.78 6.41
CA PRO A 86 6.80 -5.66 5.44
C PRO A 86 6.10 -7.02 5.23
N VAL A 87 5.50 -7.59 6.29
CA VAL A 87 4.76 -8.85 6.20
C VAL A 87 3.52 -8.69 5.33
N GLN A 88 2.71 -7.66 5.58
CA GLN A 88 1.53 -7.39 4.78
C GLN A 88 1.90 -7.05 3.33
N THR A 89 2.92 -6.21 3.11
CA THR A 89 3.43 -5.92 1.76
C THR A 89 3.83 -7.20 1.03
N TYR A 90 4.53 -8.13 1.71
CA TYR A 90 4.90 -9.43 1.13
C TYR A 90 3.68 -10.26 0.73
N LEU A 91 2.68 -10.37 1.60
CA LEU A 91 1.44 -11.13 1.33
C LEU A 91 0.66 -10.54 0.16
N ASP A 92 0.50 -9.21 0.11
CA ASP A 92 -0.16 -8.51 -0.99
C ASP A 92 0.50 -8.81 -2.35
N LEU A 93 1.84 -8.83 -2.38
CA LEU A 93 2.62 -9.10 -3.59
C LEU A 93 2.54 -10.57 -4.00
N ARG A 94 2.59 -11.51 -3.05
CA ARG A 94 2.46 -12.95 -3.32
C ARG A 94 1.09 -13.32 -3.90
N ALA A 95 0.05 -12.59 -3.52
CA ALA A 95 -1.31 -12.77 -4.04
C ALA A 95 -1.52 -12.14 -5.44
N SER A 96 -0.55 -11.38 -5.96
CA SER A 96 -0.71 -10.64 -7.21
C SER A 96 -0.21 -11.44 -8.44
N PRO A 97 -1.03 -11.63 -9.49
CA PRO A 97 -0.70 -12.46 -10.67
C PRO A 97 0.35 -11.88 -11.63
N ALA A 98 0.99 -10.75 -11.29
CA ALA A 98 1.98 -10.06 -12.12
C ALA A 98 3.43 -10.37 -11.68
N ARG A 99 4.33 -9.38 -11.72
CA ARG A 99 5.69 -9.41 -11.15
C ARG A 99 5.69 -9.43 -9.60
N GLY A 100 4.61 -9.94 -9.01
CA GLY A 100 4.38 -9.99 -7.57
C GLY A 100 5.39 -10.88 -6.87
N GLU A 101 5.74 -12.02 -7.47
CA GLU A 101 6.72 -12.94 -6.89
C GLU A 101 8.12 -12.32 -6.78
N GLU A 102 8.59 -11.61 -7.79
CA GLU A 102 9.88 -10.92 -7.76
C GLU A 102 9.91 -9.79 -6.71
N ALA A 103 8.87 -8.96 -6.69
CA ALA A 103 8.75 -7.91 -5.70
C ALA A 103 8.66 -8.51 -4.27
N ALA A 104 7.90 -9.58 -4.09
CA ALA A 104 7.77 -10.28 -2.81
C ALA A 104 9.12 -10.85 -2.36
N ALA A 105 9.88 -11.49 -3.25
CA ALA A 105 11.21 -12.00 -2.95
C ALA A 105 12.15 -10.88 -2.48
N ALA A 106 12.10 -9.71 -3.11
CA ALA A 106 12.90 -8.56 -2.68
C ALA A 106 12.48 -8.00 -1.31
N ILE A 107 11.17 -7.96 -1.02
CA ILE A 107 10.68 -7.59 0.31
C ILE A 107 11.13 -8.61 1.36
N PHE A 108 11.06 -9.90 1.05
CA PHE A 108 11.52 -10.94 1.96
C PHE A 108 13.00 -10.77 2.28
N ASP A 109 13.85 -10.70 1.26
CA ASP A 109 15.30 -10.62 1.42
C ASP A 109 15.74 -9.35 2.17
N ARG A 110 15.15 -8.19 1.85
CA ARG A 110 15.58 -6.89 2.42
C ARG A 110 14.92 -6.54 3.74
N CYS A 111 13.70 -7.02 4.01
CA CYS A 111 12.91 -6.54 5.13
C CYS A 111 12.52 -7.64 6.14
N LEU A 112 12.50 -8.92 5.75
CA LEU A 112 11.98 -10.00 6.61
C LEU A 112 13.04 -11.03 7.00
N LYS A 113 14.01 -11.32 6.11
CA LYS A 113 14.98 -12.40 6.28
C LYS A 113 15.75 -12.35 7.61
N GLY A 114 16.26 -11.18 7.98
CA GLY A 114 16.96 -11.00 9.26
C GLY A 114 16.08 -11.16 10.51
N ALA A 115 14.75 -11.08 10.40
CA ALA A 115 13.83 -11.39 11.49
C ALA A 115 13.44 -12.87 11.52
N TYR A 116 13.45 -13.55 10.38
CA TYR A 116 13.07 -14.95 10.23
C TYR A 116 14.20 -15.94 10.58
N GLU A 117 15.46 -15.58 10.31
CA GLU A 117 16.62 -16.45 10.53
C GLU A 117 17.22 -16.34 11.95
N ARG A 118 16.50 -15.71 12.89
CA ARG A 118 16.93 -15.52 14.29
C ARG A 118 16.37 -16.57 15.24
#